data_AF-A0A5E4Q7M5-F1
#
_entry.id   AF-A0A5E4Q7M5-F1
#
_cell.length_a   1.000
_cell.length_b   1.000
_cell.length_c   1.000
_cell.angle_alpha   90.00
_cell.angle_beta   90.00
_cell.angle_gamma   90.00
#
_symmetry.space_group_name_H-M   'P 1'
#
loop_
_entity.id
_entity.type
_entity.pdbx_description
1 polymer ?
#
loop_
_entity_poly.entity_id
_entity_poly.type
_entity_poly.pdbx_seq_one_letter_code
_entity_poly.pdbx_strand_id
1 'polypeptide(L)'
;MTRIREFEERYSACFVDFGVKTVTGLIIGSMMGSFFLHGFKKWPMMIGGGLGFGMAYKNCENNLNGYLLAMDAKECVIKKQP
;
A
#
# COMPACT_ATOMS: atom_id res chain seq x y z
N MET A 1 -17.44 9.95 -15.55
CA MET A 1 -16.49 9.10 -16.29
C MET A 1 -15.03 9.42 -15.95
N THR A 2 -14.63 10.70 -15.86
CA THR A 2 -13.30 11.15 -15.36
C THR A 2 -12.92 10.58 -13.98
N ARG A 3 -13.86 10.58 -13.05
CA ARG A 3 -13.70 10.12 -11.66
C ARG A 3 -13.24 8.66 -11.48
N ILE A 4 -13.65 7.76 -12.39
CA ILE A 4 -13.25 6.34 -12.36
C ILE A 4 -11.78 6.19 -12.78
N ARG A 5 -11.32 6.99 -13.76
CA ARG A 5 -9.93 6.96 -14.24
C ARG A 5 -8.96 7.47 -13.19
N GLU A 6 -9.32 8.54 -12.48
CA GLU A 6 -8.51 9.06 -11.37
C GLU A 6 -8.39 8.06 -10.22
N PHE A 7 -9.44 7.30 -9.92
CA PHE A 7 -9.36 6.22 -8.93
C PHE A 7 -8.39 5.12 -9.37
N GLU A 8 -8.50 4.67 -10.62
CA GLU A 8 -7.65 3.61 -11.19
C GLU A 8 -6.17 4.04 -11.25
N GLU A 9 -5.90 5.30 -11.60
CA GLU A 9 -4.54 5.85 -11.67
C GLU A 9 -3.89 5.95 -10.28
N ARG A 10 -4.64 6.38 -9.24
CA ARG A 10 -4.12 6.44 -7.87
C ARG A 10 -3.94 5.06 -7.25
N TYR A 11 -4.88 4.14 -7.51
CA TYR A 11 -4.79 2.76 -7.06
C TYR A 11 -3.59 2.05 -7.70
N SER A 12 -3.42 2.17 -9.01
CA SER A 12 -2.29 1.56 -9.74
C SER A 12 -0.94 2.15 -9.32
N ALA A 13 -0.83 3.47 -9.13
CA ALA A 13 0.39 4.09 -8.61
C ALA A 13 0.77 3.55 -7.22
N CYS A 14 -0.22 3.35 -6.36
CA CYS A 14 0.01 2.82 -5.03
C CYS A 14 0.42 1.33 -5.06
N PHE A 15 -0.22 0.54 -5.92
CA PHE A 15 0.12 -0.87 -6.10
C PHE A 15 1.53 -1.06 -6.66
N VAL A 16 1.95 -0.18 -7.58
CA VAL A 16 3.32 -0.17 -8.12
C VAL A 16 4.34 0.22 -7.05
N ASP A 17 4.12 1.29 -6.29
CA ASP A 17 5.05 1.71 -5.21
C ASP A 17 5.20 0.61 -4.14
N PHE A 18 4.09 -0.06 -3.83
CA PHE A 18 4.07 -1.21 -2.95
C PHE A 18 4.90 -2.38 -3.48
N GLY A 19 4.68 -2.75 -4.74
CA GLY A 19 5.43 -3.81 -5.41
C GLY A 19 6.93 -3.49 -5.45
N VAL A 20 7.29 -2.23 -5.73
CA VAL A 20 8.69 -1.81 -5.76
C VAL A 20 9.31 -1.89 -4.36
N LYS A 21 8.69 -1.30 -3.32
CA LYS A 21 9.24 -1.34 -1.96
C LYS A 21 9.40 -2.76 -1.41
N THR A 22 8.44 -3.63 -1.69
CA THR A 22 8.48 -5.03 -1.24
C THR A 22 9.57 -5.80 -1.97
N VAL A 23 9.66 -5.71 -3.29
CA VAL A 23 10.69 -6.41 -4.08
C VAL A 23 12.08 -5.89 -3.75
N THR A 24 12.28 -4.57 -3.74
CA THR A 24 13.58 -3.97 -3.41
C THR A 24 14.00 -4.31 -1.98
N GLY A 25 13.08 -4.25 -1.01
CA GLY A 25 13.34 -4.65 0.37
C GLY A 25 13.70 -6.14 0.50
N LEU A 26 13.07 -7.02 -0.26
CA LEU A 26 13.38 -8.45 -0.29
C LEU A 26 14.76 -8.72 -0.89
N ILE A 27 15.14 -8.04 -1.97
CA ILE A 27 16.46 -8.19 -2.61
C ILE A 27 17.55 -7.74 -1.63
N ILE A 28 17.42 -6.53 -1.07
CA ILE A 28 18.39 -5.99 -0.12
C ILE A 28 18.46 -6.86 1.15
N GLY A 29 17.30 -7.25 1.67
CA GLY A 29 17.21 -8.13 2.84
C GLY A 29 17.79 -9.51 2.59
N SER A 30 17.65 -10.05 1.37
CA SER A 30 18.28 -11.30 0.96
C SER A 30 19.80 -11.16 0.93
N MET A 31 20.32 -10.11 0.30
CA MET A 31 21.77 -9.88 0.20
C MET A 31 22.40 -9.67 1.57
N MET A 32 21.79 -8.83 2.43
CA MET A 32 22.27 -8.63 3.80
C MET A 32 22.11 -9.89 4.66
N GLY A 33 20.99 -10.60 4.55
CA GLY A 33 20.73 -11.82 5.31
C GLY A 33 21.73 -12.94 4.97
N SER A 34 22.00 -13.15 3.68
CA SER A 34 23.00 -14.12 3.22
C SER A 34 24.42 -13.75 3.62
N PHE A 35 24.74 -12.45 3.71
CA PHE A 35 26.09 -11.99 4.06
C PHE A 35 26.35 -11.94 5.57
N PHE A 36 25.40 -11.46 6.38
CA PHE A 36 25.57 -11.27 7.82
C PHE A 36 25.12 -12.44 8.69
N LEU A 37 24.20 -13.29 8.21
CA LEU A 37 23.60 -14.37 9.01
C LEU A 37 23.91 -15.72 8.37
N HIS A 38 25.15 -16.20 8.56
CA HIS A 38 25.66 -17.50 8.10
C HIS A 38 24.85 -18.72 8.64
N GLY A 39 23.89 -18.50 9.55
CA GLY A 39 23.01 -19.53 10.10
C GLY A 39 21.56 -19.05 10.10
N PHE A 40 20.76 -19.57 9.17
CA PHE A 40 19.31 -19.44 9.03
C PHE A 40 18.55 -18.90 10.25
N LYS A 41 18.09 -17.65 10.14
CA LYS A 41 16.82 -17.24 10.75
C LYS A 41 16.07 -16.45 9.69
N LYS A 42 15.08 -17.09 9.04
CA LYS A 42 14.17 -16.44 8.07
C LYS A 42 13.29 -15.35 8.72
N TRP A 43 13.36 -15.25 10.05
CA TRP A 43 12.57 -14.34 10.88
C TRP A 43 12.79 -12.85 10.57
N PRO A 44 14.03 -12.31 10.44
CA PRO A 44 14.27 -10.94 9.97
C PRO A 44 13.68 -10.63 8.59
N MET A 45 13.65 -11.59 7.65
CA MET A 45 13.05 -11.39 6.34
C MET A 45 11.52 -11.31 6.43
N MET A 46 10.91 -12.18 7.25
CA MET A 46 9.46 -12.16 7.51
C MET A 46 9.03 -10.91 8.30
N ILE A 47 9.82 -10.46 9.27
CA ILE A 47 9.54 -9.24 10.04
C ILE A 47 9.77 -7.99 9.22
N GLY A 48 10.90 -7.88 8.52
CA GLY A 48 11.18 -6.76 7.63
C GLY A 48 10.17 -6.66 6.49
N GLY A 49 9.81 -7.81 5.89
CA GLY A 49 8.77 -7.89 4.88
C GLY A 49 7.38 -7.53 5.42
N GLY A 50 6.97 -8.09 6.57
CA GLY A 50 5.67 -7.84 7.16
C GLY A 50 5.47 -6.40 7.66
N LEU A 51 6.48 -5.81 8.29
CA LEU A 51 6.44 -4.40 8.73
C LEU A 51 6.45 -3.43 7.54
N GLY A 52 7.28 -3.70 6.52
CA GLY A 52 7.32 -2.90 5.30
C GLY A 52 6.01 -2.95 4.52
N PHE A 53 5.44 -4.15 4.38
CA PHE A 53 4.13 -4.39 3.77
C PHE A 53 3.02 -3.63 4.53
N GLY A 54 2.99 -3.72 5.86
CA GLY A 54 2.00 -3.04 6.68
C GLY A 54 2.04 -1.50 6.54
N MET A 55 3.24 -0.90 6.58
CA MET A 55 3.40 0.55 6.40
C MET A 55 2.98 1.02 5.01
N ALA A 56 3.32 0.26 3.97
CA ALA A 56 2.95 0.63 2.60
C ALA A 56 1.43 0.48 2.39
N TYR A 57 0.80 -0.56 2.95
CA TYR A 57 -0.65 -0.74 2.92
C TYR A 57 -1.39 0.40 3.65
N LYS A 58 -0.94 0.78 4.86
CA LYS A 58 -1.55 1.88 5.63
C LYS A 58 -1.46 3.22 4.91
N ASN A 59 -0.32 3.52 4.28
CA ASN A 59 -0.17 4.73 3.48
C ASN A 59 -1.09 4.72 2.25
N CYS A 60 -1.24 3.55 1.62
CA CYS A 60 -2.15 3.38 0.50
C CYS A 60 -3.61 3.62 0.89
N GLU A 61 -4.05 2.94 1.94
CA GLU A 61 -5.40 3.03 2.50
C GLU A 61 -5.72 4.48 2.87
N ASN A 62 -4.79 5.20 3.51
CA ASN A 62 -5.01 6.59 3.89
C ASN A 62 -5.18 7.52 2.66
N ASN A 63 -4.36 7.33 1.62
CA ASN A 63 -4.42 8.16 0.41
C ASN A 63 -5.69 7.85 -0.42
N LEU A 64 -6.06 6.57 -0.50
CA LEU A 64 -7.28 6.13 -1.18
C LEU A 64 -8.55 6.55 -0.42
N ASN A 65 -8.54 6.46 0.91
CA ASN A 65 -9.69 6.82 1.75
C ASN A 65 -9.95 8.32 1.73
N GLY A 66 -8.90 9.16 1.73
CA GLY A 66 -9.07 10.62 1.56
C GLY A 66 -9.75 10.99 0.24
N TYR A 67 -9.42 10.26 -0.83
CA TYR A 67 -10.08 10.39 -2.12
C TYR A 67 -11.50 9.81 -2.10
N LEU A 68 -11.70 8.60 -1.57
CA LEU A 68 -13.02 7.95 -1.49
C LEU A 68 -14.03 8.75 -0.65
N LEU A 69 -13.60 9.34 0.48
CA LEU A 69 -14.45 10.21 1.30
C LEU A 69 -14.78 11.52 0.58
N ALA A 70 -13.86 12.09 -0.20
CA ALA A 70 -14.16 13.22 -1.09
C ALA A 70 -15.10 12.83 -2.25
N MET A 71 -15.27 11.53 -2.51
CA MET A 71 -16.11 10.98 -3.56
C MET A 71 -17.48 10.51 -3.05
N ASP A 72 -17.63 10.29 -1.74
CA ASP A 72 -18.88 9.87 -1.10
C ASP A 72 -19.88 11.04 -1.07
N ALA A 73 -20.57 11.21 -2.19
CA ALA A 73 -21.76 12.04 -2.31
C ALA A 73 -22.99 11.42 -1.61
N LYS A 74 -22.83 10.53 -0.61
CA LYS A 74 -23.98 9.98 0.13
C LYS A 74 -24.60 10.95 1.12
N GLU A 75 -23.97 12.08 1.42
CA GLU A 75 -24.68 13.17 2.11
C GLU A 75 -25.66 13.91 1.18
N CYS A 76 -25.57 13.73 -0.15
CA CYS A 76 -26.55 14.29 -1.09
C CYS A 76 -27.81 13.43 -1.29
N VAL A 77 -27.92 12.26 -0.66
CA VAL A 77 -29.13 11.41 -0.73
C VAL A 77 -29.95 11.42 0.58
N ILE A 78 -29.42 11.96 1.69
CA ILE A 78 -30.18 12.05 2.97
C ILE A 78 -30.83 13.43 3.21
N LYS A 79 -30.62 14.42 2.32
CA LYS A 79 -31.30 15.74 2.42
C LYS A 79 -31.94 16.24 1.13
N LYS A 80 -32.76 15.44 0.42
CA LYS A 80 -33.84 16.03 -0.40
C LYS A 80 -34.89 15.01 -0.88
N GLN A 81 -35.97 14.86 -0.13
CA GLN A 81 -37.33 15.04 -0.68
C GLN A 81 -38.31 15.32 0.48
N PRO A 82 -39.35 16.15 0.25
CA PRO A 82 -40.08 16.92 1.26
C PRO A 82 -40.96 16.09 2.19
#